data_AF-C9Y470-F1
#
_entry.id   AF-C9Y470-F1
#
_cell.length_a   1.000
_cell.length_b   1.000
_cell.length_c   1.000
_cell.angle_alpha   90.00
_cell.angle_beta   90.00
_cell.angle_gamma   90.00
#
_symmetry.space_group_name_H-M   'P 1'
#
loop_
_entity.id
_entity.type
_entity.pdbx_description
1 polymer ?
#
loop_
_entity_poly.entity_id
_entity_poly.type
_entity_poly.pdbx_seq_one_letter_code
_entity_poly.pdbx_strand_id
1 'polypeptide(L)'
;MSFSRARSLAVNYGLTGYESLPPGIAKNLARGKPLPPGIAKKTVPASMLNELPYYPGYEWKMVGDDLVLIALSTALVTAVINNVFD
;
A
#
# COMPACT_ATOMS: atom_id res chain seq x y z
N MET A 1 8.43 -7.66 -3.02
CA MET A 1 7.59 -8.31 -1.99
C MET A 1 6.46 -9.06 -2.69
N SER A 2 6.10 -10.27 -2.25
CA SER A 2 4.99 -11.05 -2.82
C SER A 2 3.68 -10.78 -2.09
N PHE A 3 2.55 -11.05 -2.76
CA PHE A 3 1.21 -10.95 -2.15
C PHE A 3 1.05 -11.85 -0.93
N SER A 4 1.41 -13.14 -1.04
CA SER A 4 1.23 -14.11 0.04
C SER A 4 1.93 -13.69 1.34
N ARG A 5 3.15 -13.14 1.23
CA ARG A 5 3.89 -12.63 2.39
C ARG A 5 3.24 -11.37 2.96
N ALA A 6 2.89 -10.40 2.13
CA ALA A 6 2.21 -9.18 2.58
C ALA A 6 0.87 -9.49 3.27
N ARG A 7 0.07 -10.38 2.68
CA ARG A 7 -1.21 -10.84 3.25
C ARG A 7 -1.03 -11.55 4.58
N SER A 8 -0.03 -12.43 4.69
CA SER A 8 0.27 -13.11 5.97
C SER A 8 0.59 -12.12 7.09
N LEU A 9 1.34 -11.05 6.80
CA LEU A 9 1.66 -10.01 7.78
C LEU A 9 0.40 -9.24 8.19
N ALA A 10 -0.43 -8.84 7.21
CA ALA A 10 -1.68 -8.14 7.48
C ALA A 10 -2.60 -8.96 8.40
N VAL A 11 -2.78 -10.26 8.13
CA VAL A 11 -3.57 -11.18 8.97
C VAL A 11 -2.96 -11.32 10.37
N ASN A 12 -1.64 -11.56 10.46
CA ASN A 12 -0.96 -11.74 11.75
C ASN A 12 -1.07 -10.52 12.67
N TYR A 13 -1.10 -9.32 12.08
CA TYR A 13 -1.23 -8.06 12.82
C TYR A 13 -2.67 -7.53 12.92
N GLY A 14 -3.67 -8.29 12.45
CA GLY A 14 -5.07 -7.89 12.51
C GLY A 14 -5.41 -6.67 11.64
N LEU A 15 -4.67 -6.47 10.55
CA LEU A 15 -4.82 -5.36 9.60
C LEU A 15 -5.66 -5.79 8.39
N THR A 16 -6.83 -6.37 8.63
CA THR A 16 -7.78 -6.83 7.59
C THR A 16 -9.12 -6.13 7.74
N GLY A 17 -10.02 -6.24 6.76
CA GLY A 17 -11.33 -5.59 6.77
C GLY A 17 -11.31 -4.13 6.31
N TYR A 18 -10.30 -3.73 5.54
CA TYR A 18 -10.23 -2.39 4.97
C TYR A 18 -11.06 -2.32 3.69
N GLU A 19 -11.80 -1.23 3.49
CA GLU A 19 -12.55 -1.03 2.26
C GLU A 19 -11.64 -0.73 1.08
N SER A 20 -11.91 -1.40 -0.04
CA SER A 20 -11.25 -1.10 -1.31
C SER A 20 -11.58 0.30 -1.81
N LEU A 21 -10.68 0.84 -2.65
CA LEU A 21 -10.93 2.11 -3.30
C LEU A 21 -12.16 2.02 -4.23
N PRO A 22 -12.95 3.11 -4.37
CA PRO A 22 -14.02 3.16 -5.36
C PRO A 22 -13.48 2.83 -6.77
N PRO A 23 -14.24 2.13 -7.64
CA PRO A 23 -13.73 1.61 -8.92
C PRO A 23 -13.10 2.68 -9.83
N GLY A 24 -13.65 3.89 -9.82
CA GLY A 24 -13.14 5.02 -10.59
C GLY A 24 -11.79 5.57 -10.10
N ILE A 25 -11.44 5.33 -8.84
CA ILE A 25 -10.20 5.73 -8.20
C ILE A 25 -9.17 4.61 -8.26
N ALA A 26 -9.59 3.36 -7.99
CA ALA A 26 -8.74 2.17 -8.08
C ALA A 26 -8.03 2.05 -9.43
N LYS A 27 -8.74 2.31 -10.54
CA LYS A 27 -8.16 2.29 -11.90
C LYS A 27 -7.03 3.31 -12.14
N ASN A 28 -6.95 4.35 -11.30
CA ASN A 28 -5.92 5.38 -11.40
C ASN A 28 -4.73 5.10 -10.47
N LEU A 29 -4.86 4.14 -9.54
CA LEU A 29 -3.76 3.65 -8.71
C LEU A 29 -2.89 2.71 -9.55
N ALA A 30 -1.88 3.26 -10.22
CA ALA A 30 -1.02 2.51 -11.13
C ALA A 30 0.45 2.91 -11.00
N ARG A 31 1.34 1.94 -11.24
CA ARG A 31 2.79 2.16 -11.21
C ARG A 31 3.21 3.24 -12.20
N GLY A 32 4.15 4.09 -11.79
CA GLY A 32 4.68 5.21 -12.57
C GLY A 32 3.79 6.45 -12.58
N LYS A 33 2.58 6.39 -12.00
CA LYS A 33 1.70 7.54 -11.80
C LYS A 33 1.80 8.06 -10.37
N PRO A 34 1.56 9.36 -10.14
CA PRO A 34 1.38 9.86 -8.79
C PRO A 34 0.13 9.23 -8.16
N LEU A 35 0.12 9.13 -6.84
CA LEU A 35 -1.08 8.71 -6.13
C LEU A 35 -2.24 9.67 -6.45
N PRO A 36 -3.46 9.18 -6.75
CA PRO A 36 -4.55 10.07 -7.10
C PRO A 36 -4.88 11.07 -5.96
N PRO A 37 -5.21 12.33 -6.30
CA PRO A 37 -5.52 13.35 -5.30
C PRO A 37 -6.79 12.98 -4.52
N GLY A 38 -6.83 13.36 -3.24
CA GLY A 38 -7.99 13.13 -2.38
C GLY A 38 -8.11 11.72 -1.80
N ILE A 39 -7.22 10.79 -2.12
CA ILE A 39 -7.19 9.46 -1.48
C ILE A 39 -6.54 9.54 -0.10
N ALA A 40 -7.18 8.92 0.89
CA ALA A 40 -6.60 8.69 2.20
C ALA A 40 -5.41 7.71 2.11
N LYS A 41 -4.23 8.18 2.52
CA LYS A 41 -3.05 7.34 2.76
C LYS A 41 -2.99 7.03 4.24
N LYS A 42 -3.06 5.76 4.61
CA LYS A 42 -2.80 5.34 5.99
C LYS A 42 -1.35 4.87 6.11
N THR A 43 -0.71 5.23 7.21
CA THR A 43 0.62 4.72 7.54
C THR A 43 0.50 3.25 7.89
N VAL A 44 1.39 2.42 7.35
CA VAL A 44 1.50 1.02 7.76
C VAL A 44 1.99 1.01 9.22
N PRO A 45 1.29 0.33 10.15
CA PRO A 45 1.72 0.24 11.54
C PRO A 45 3.15 -0.29 11.65
N ALA A 46 3.93 0.25 12.60
CA ALA A 46 5.35 -0.07 12.76
C ALA A 46 5.63 -1.57 12.90
N SER A 47 4.71 -2.31 13.53
CA SER A 47 4.76 -3.76 13.68
C SER A 47 4.89 -4.47 12.33
N MET A 48 4.00 -4.17 11.38
CA MET A 48 4.05 -4.72 10.03
C MET A 48 5.17 -4.09 9.19
N LEU A 49 5.36 -2.77 9.31
CA LEU A 49 6.34 -2.03 8.49
C LEU A 49 7.77 -2.56 8.67
N ASN A 50 8.14 -2.95 9.90
CA ASN A 50 9.45 -3.52 10.21
C ASN A 50 9.72 -4.88 9.54
N GLU A 51 8.67 -5.58 9.09
CA GLU A 51 8.79 -6.85 8.34
C GLU A 51 8.73 -6.66 6.82
N LEU A 52 8.50 -5.43 6.35
CA LEU A 52 8.50 -5.10 4.93
C LEU A 52 9.93 -4.75 4.46
N PRO A 53 10.27 -4.96 3.17
CA PRO A 53 11.57 -4.60 2.64
C PRO A 53 11.71 -3.08 2.64
N TYR A 54 12.84 -2.61 3.15
CA TYR A 54 13.19 -1.20 3.16
C TYR A 54 13.90 -0.81 1.85
N TYR A 55 13.42 0.26 1.22
CA TYR A 55 14.04 0.86 0.05
C TYR A 55 14.32 2.34 0.36
N PRO A 56 15.60 2.77 0.41
CA PRO A 56 15.93 4.17 0.68
C PRO A 56 15.22 5.13 -0.29
N GLY A 57 14.54 6.15 0.24
CA GLY A 57 13.78 7.10 -0.57
C GLY A 57 12.37 6.64 -0.96
N TYR A 58 11.90 5.52 -0.42
CA TYR A 58 10.54 5.01 -0.64
C TYR A 58 9.84 4.71 0.68
N GLU A 59 8.52 4.69 0.64
CA GLU A 59 7.70 4.38 1.80
C GLU A 59 6.52 3.48 1.42
N TRP A 60 6.25 2.49 2.28
CA TRP A 60 5.04 1.68 2.20
C TRP A 60 3.85 2.41 2.83
N LYS A 61 2.73 2.47 2.11
CA LYS A 61 1.46 3.04 2.57
C LYS A 61 0.32 2.06 2.34
N MET A 62 -0.70 2.16 3.17
CA MET A 62 -1.99 1.51 2.93
C MET A 62 -2.89 2.49 2.19
N VAL A 63 -3.49 2.04 1.10
CA VAL A 63 -4.36 2.85 0.22
C VAL A 63 -5.59 2.01 -0.11
N GLY A 64 -6.73 2.33 0.51
CA GLY A 64 -7.85 1.39 0.56
C GLY A 64 -7.42 0.09 1.27
N ASP A 65 -7.60 -1.03 0.59
CA ASP A 65 -7.18 -2.38 0.96
C ASP A 65 -5.84 -2.81 0.34
N ASP A 66 -5.19 -1.92 -0.41
CA ASP A 66 -3.93 -2.19 -1.11
C ASP A 66 -2.70 -1.74 -0.30
N LEU A 67 -1.60 -2.50 -0.45
CA LEU A 67 -0.28 -2.09 0.02
C LEU A 67 0.52 -1.48 -1.14
N VAL A 68 0.91 -0.22 -0.98
CA VAL A 68 1.50 0.60 -2.05
C VAL A 68 2.87 1.10 -1.65
N LEU A 69 3.86 0.96 -2.53
CA LEU A 69 5.19 1.57 -2.37
C LEU A 69 5.22 2.89 -3.15
N ILE A 70 5.64 3.97 -2.49
CA ILE A 70 5.66 5.32 -3.06
C ILE A 70 7.09 5.89 -2.97
N ALA A 71 7.56 6.51 -4.04
CA ALA A 71 8.81 7.27 -4.04
C ALA A 71 8.63 8.63 -3.35
N LEU A 72 9.45 8.94 -2.35
CA LEU A 72 9.30 10.15 -1.52
C LEU A 72 9.60 11.45 -2.29
N SER A 73 10.55 11.41 -3.24
CA SER A 73 10.95 12.58 -4.01
C SER A 73 9.95 13.01 -5.07
N THR A 74 9.13 12.09 -5.58
CA THR A 74 8.25 12.31 -6.74
C THR A 74 6.78 11.96 -6.47
N ALA A 75 6.48 11.37 -5.31
CA ALA A 75 5.17 10.82 -4.95
C ALA A 75 4.61 9.77 -5.95
N LEU A 76 5.48 9.19 -6.78
CA LEU A 76 5.09 8.17 -7.75
C LEU A 76 4.92 6.81 -7.09
N VAL A 77 3.88 6.10 -7.50
CA VAL A 77 3.65 4.71 -7.14
C VAL A 77 4.69 3.83 -7.86
N THR A 78 5.46 3.05 -7.11
CA THR A 78 6.49 2.16 -7.67
C THR A 78 6.13 0.70 -7.58
N ALA A 79 5.28 0.32 -6.62
CA ALA A 79 4.67 -1.00 -6.54
C ALA A 79 3.26 -0.91 -5.93
N VAL A 80 2.38 -1.82 -6.35
CA VAL A 80 1.06 -2.03 -5.77
C VAL A 80 0.92 -3.53 -5.53
N ILE A 81 0.51 -3.90 -4.32
CA ILE A 81 0.12 -5.26 -3.96
C ILE A 81 -1.35 -5.19 -3.55
N ASN A 82 -2.21 -5.69 -4.43
CA ASN A 82 -3.65 -5.50 -4.25
C ASN A 82 -4.21 -6.40 -3.14
N ASN A 83 -5.29 -5.96 -2.51
CA ASN A 83 -6.11 -6.73 -1.56
C ASN A 83 -5.32 -7.29 -0.36
N VAL A 84 -4.26 -6.60 0.06
CA VAL A 84 -3.45 -7.05 1.21
C VAL A 84 -4.23 -6.94 2.51
N PHE A 85 -5.08 -5.94 2.62
CA PHE A 85 -5.82 -5.56 3.82
C PHE A 85 -7.33 -5.82 3.73
N ASP A 86 -7.79 -6.53 2.69
CA ASP A 86 -9.18 -7.00 2.54
C ASP A 86 -9.65 -7.79 3.77
#